data_AF-A0A497PU56-F1
#
_entry.id   AF-A0A497PU56-F1
#
_cell.length_a   1.000
_cell.length_b   1.000
_cell.length_c   1.000
_cell.angle_alpha   90.00
_cell.angle_beta   90.00
_cell.angle_gamma   90.00
#
_symmetry.space_group_name_H-M   'P 1'
#
loop_
_entity.id
_entity.type
_entity.pdbx_description
1 polymer ?
#
loop_
_entity_poly.entity_id
_entity_poly.type
_entity_poly.pdbx_seq_one_letter_code
_entity_poly.pdbx_strand_id
1 'polypeptide(L)'
;MMKMNETASVYIPPVNLDDYSQFRRFARDAALVVCDHEYVLSPFSDDTEHLKRLIVTALGVKRNGVPLTFRYVLDHEEATRKFSLLSPSDALKRMASDVVEDLQHNGNLIYGTVPLEPSLGELLTARS
;
A
#
# COMPACT_ATOMS: atom_id res chain seq x y z
N MET A 1 31.65 29.56 15.15
CA MET A 1 30.31 29.06 15.52
C MET A 1 29.79 28.24 14.34
N MET A 2 29.97 26.92 14.37
CA MET A 2 29.49 26.02 13.31
C MET A 2 27.98 25.86 13.46
N LYS A 3 27.22 26.23 12.42
CA LYS A 3 25.79 25.89 12.34
C LYS A 3 25.68 24.36 12.32
N MET A 4 25.01 23.80 13.32
CA MET A 4 24.60 22.39 13.32
C MET A 4 23.76 22.20 12.06
N ASN A 5 24.26 21.38 11.12
CA ASN A 5 23.49 20.96 9.96
C ASN A 5 22.18 20.36 10.47
N GLU A 6 21.08 20.93 10.00
CA GLU A 6 19.76 20.33 10.00
C GLU A 6 19.93 18.85 9.65
N THR A 7 19.42 17.97 10.51
CA THR A 7 19.37 16.53 10.27
C THR A 7 18.61 16.31 8.96
N ALA A 8 19.34 16.24 7.85
CA ALA A 8 18.79 15.89 6.56
C ALA A 8 18.16 14.51 6.74
N SER A 9 16.82 14.46 6.76
CA SER A 9 16.08 13.21 6.82
C SER A 9 16.44 12.44 5.55
N VAL A 10 17.26 11.41 5.69
CA VAL A 10 17.58 10.53 4.57
C VAL A 10 16.28 9.80 4.21
N TYR A 11 15.71 10.16 3.07
CA TYR A 11 14.57 9.44 2.53
C TYR A 11 15.02 8.06 2.08
N ILE A 12 14.44 7.02 2.68
CA ILE A 12 14.63 5.64 2.25
C ILE A 12 13.34 5.25 1.52
N PRO A 13 13.38 5.00 0.20
CA PRO A 13 12.18 4.63 -0.54
C PRO A 13 11.63 3.29 -0.03
N PRO A 14 10.30 3.09 -0.07
CA PRO A 14 9.70 1.81 0.29
C PRO A 14 10.22 0.68 -0.57
N VAL A 15 10.46 -0.47 0.05
CA VAL A 15 10.70 -1.72 -0.66
C VAL A 15 9.36 -2.29 -1.10
N ASN A 16 9.14 -2.37 -2.41
CA ASN A 16 7.95 -3.01 -2.96
C ASN A 16 8.12 -4.53 -2.90
N LEU A 17 7.09 -5.21 -2.41
CA LEU A 17 7.02 -6.65 -2.32
C LEU A 17 5.92 -7.14 -3.27
N ASP A 18 6.23 -8.17 -4.05
CA ASP A 18 5.29 -8.73 -5.04
C ASP A 18 4.40 -9.83 -4.45
N ASP A 19 4.72 -10.31 -3.24
CA ASP A 19 4.00 -11.38 -2.56
C ASP A 19 3.50 -10.93 -1.19
N TYR A 20 2.21 -11.14 -0.95
CA TYR A 20 1.58 -10.85 0.32
C TYR A 20 2.20 -11.63 1.48
N SER A 21 2.64 -12.88 1.25
CA SER A 21 3.21 -13.71 2.31
C SER A 21 4.53 -13.13 2.82
N GLN A 22 5.33 -12.52 1.95
CA GLN A 22 6.50 -11.74 2.33
C GLN A 22 6.12 -10.49 3.10
N PHE A 23 5.17 -9.70 2.59
CA PHE A 23 4.69 -8.50 3.27
C PHE A 23 4.21 -8.79 4.69
N ARG A 24 3.40 -9.84 4.85
CA ARG A 24 2.87 -10.29 6.14
C ARG A 24 3.95 -10.52 7.18
N ARG A 25 5.13 -11.02 6.78
CA ARG A 25 6.27 -11.21 7.70
C ARG A 25 6.80 -9.88 8.23
N PHE A 26 6.91 -8.87 7.37
CA PHE A 26 7.37 -7.55 7.77
C PHE A 26 6.30 -6.75 8.53
N ALA A 27 5.02 -6.92 8.17
CA ALA A 27 3.90 -6.28 8.85
C ALA A 27 3.83 -6.62 10.35
N ARG A 28 4.23 -7.84 10.75
CA ARG A 28 4.30 -8.25 12.16
C ARG A 28 5.37 -7.51 12.96
N ASP A 29 6.49 -7.19 12.32
CA ASP A 29 7.60 -6.46 12.92
C ASP A 29 7.44 -4.93 12.79
N ALA A 30 6.39 -4.48 12.12
CA ALA A 30 6.16 -3.07 11.84
C ALA A 30 5.67 -2.35 13.09
N ALA A 31 6.10 -1.09 13.26
CA ALA A 31 5.52 -0.23 14.28
C ALA A 31 4.06 0.08 13.94
N LEU A 32 3.78 0.26 12.65
CA LEU A 32 2.48 0.63 12.11
C LEU A 32 2.27 0.00 10.74
N VAL A 33 1.06 -0.48 10.46
CA VAL A 33 0.64 -0.86 9.10
C VAL A 33 -0.46 0.09 8.66
N VAL A 34 -0.26 0.76 7.52
CA VAL A 34 -1.23 1.66 6.91
C VAL A 34 -1.90 0.97 5.73
N CYS A 35 -3.23 1.08 5.67
CA CYS A 35 -4.06 0.50 4.63
C CYS A 35 -4.75 1.61 3.83
N ASP A 36 -4.50 1.65 2.53
CA ASP A 36 -5.02 2.63 1.59
C ASP A 36 -5.75 1.94 0.43
N HIS A 37 -6.82 2.56 -0.05
CA HIS A 37 -7.65 2.05 -1.14
C HIS A 37 -7.66 3.04 -2.29
N GLU A 38 -7.15 2.61 -3.45
CA GLU A 38 -7.27 3.40 -4.68
C GLU A 38 -8.55 3.02 -5.41
N TYR A 39 -9.42 3.99 -5.61
CA TYR A 39 -10.62 3.86 -6.43
C TYR A 39 -10.43 4.53 -7.78
N VAL A 40 -11.08 4.00 -8.81
CA VAL A 40 -11.19 4.65 -10.13
C VAL A 40 -12.65 5.00 -10.39
N LEU A 41 -12.88 6.23 -10.86
CA LEU A 41 -14.18 6.68 -11.32
C LEU A 41 -14.40 6.18 -12.76
N SER A 42 -15.54 5.52 -12.98
CA SER A 42 -15.99 5.18 -14.33
C SER A 42 -16.39 6.47 -15.05
N PRO A 43 -16.00 6.67 -16.33
CA PRO A 43 -16.44 7.83 -17.11
C PRO A 43 -17.92 7.75 -17.51
N PHE A 44 -18.61 6.65 -17.20
CA PHE A 44 -20.04 6.46 -17.49
C PHE A 44 -20.89 6.80 -16.27
N SER A 45 -21.96 7.55 -16.51
CA SER A 45 -22.79 8.24 -15.51
C SER A 45 -23.50 7.35 -14.49
N ASP A 46 -23.54 6.04 -14.73
CA ASP A 46 -24.33 5.07 -13.94
C ASP A 46 -23.48 4.11 -13.08
N ASP A 47 -22.15 4.23 -13.11
CA ASP A 47 -21.26 3.29 -12.43
C ASP A 47 -20.82 3.75 -11.04
N THR A 48 -20.86 2.81 -10.09
CA THR A 48 -20.30 2.94 -8.73
C THR A 48 -18.77 2.95 -8.76
N GLU A 49 -18.13 3.68 -7.83
CA GLU A 49 -16.67 3.66 -7.65
C GLU A 49 -16.12 2.23 -7.61
N HIS A 50 -15.16 1.93 -8.49
CA HIS A 50 -14.52 0.62 -8.52
C HIS A 50 -13.20 0.67 -7.78
N LEU A 51 -13.05 -0.20 -6.78
CA LEU A 51 -11.76 -0.45 -6.16
C LEU A 51 -10.81 -0.91 -7.26
N LYS A 52 -9.71 -0.17 -7.44
CA LYS A 52 -8.67 -0.42 -8.44
C LYS A 52 -7.53 -1.22 -7.83
N ARG A 53 -7.10 -0.81 -6.61
CA ARG A 53 -6.00 -1.44 -5.87
C ARG A 53 -6.18 -1.26 -4.37
N LEU A 54 -5.67 -2.21 -3.61
CA LEU A 54 -5.40 -2.08 -2.18
C LEU A 54 -3.90 -1.90 -1.98
N ILE A 55 -3.50 -0.88 -1.24
CA ILE A 55 -2.10 -0.62 -0.90
C ILE A 55 -1.93 -0.79 0.60
N VAL A 56 -1.00 -1.64 1.01
CA VAL A 56 -0.65 -1.82 2.41
C VAL A 56 0.82 -1.47 2.61
N THR A 57 1.09 -0.66 3.62
CA THR A 57 2.43 -0.13 3.90
C THR A 57 2.80 -0.42 5.35
N ALA A 58 3.83 -1.24 5.54
CA ALA A 58 4.43 -1.53 6.84
C ALA A 58 5.55 -0.52 7.13
N LEU A 59 5.36 0.29 8.16
CA LEU A 59 6.24 1.39 8.55
C LEU A 59 7.09 1.03 9.77
N GLY A 60 8.34 1.49 9.76
CA GLY A 60 9.22 1.41 10.92
C GLY A 60 9.71 0.00 11.23
N VAL A 61 9.78 -0.87 10.23
CA VAL A 61 10.31 -2.23 10.37
C VAL A 61 11.82 -2.15 10.62
N LYS A 62 12.28 -2.48 11.82
CA LYS A 62 13.70 -2.37 12.18
C LYS A 62 14.52 -3.51 11.55
N ARG A 63 15.50 -3.16 10.72
CA ARG A 63 16.52 -4.10 10.21
C ARG A 63 17.90 -3.49 10.45
N ASN A 64 18.73 -4.17 11.23
CA ASN A 64 20.08 -3.71 11.59
C ASN A 64 20.14 -2.26 12.12
N GLY A 65 19.13 -1.85 12.91
CA GLY A 65 19.03 -0.50 13.47
C GLY A 65 18.47 0.57 12.53
N VAL A 66 18.20 0.23 11.27
CA VAL A 66 17.58 1.13 10.29
C VAL A 66 16.07 0.86 10.21
N PRO A 67 15.21 1.87 10.38
CA PRO A 67 13.78 1.73 10.13
C PRO A 67 13.53 1.69 8.62
N LEU A 68 12.93 0.61 8.14
CA LEU A 68 12.57 0.43 6.74
C LEU A 68 11.05 0.47 6.57
N THR A 69 10.65 0.83 5.36
CA THR A 69 9.25 0.80 4.90
C THR A 69 9.10 -0.28 3.85
N PHE A 70 8.09 -1.12 3.99
CA PHE A 70 7.73 -2.15 3.02
C PHE A 70 6.32 -1.89 2.50
N ARG A 71 6.11 -2.09 1.20
CA ARG A 71 4.81 -1.86 0.55
C ARG A 71 4.41 -3.08 -0.25
N TYR A 72 3.15 -3.46 -0.17
CA TYR A 72 2.52 -4.45 -1.03
C TYR A 72 1.29 -3.83 -1.69
N VAL A 73 1.12 -4.10 -2.97
CA VAL A 73 0.03 -3.58 -3.79
C VAL A 73 -0.72 -4.76 -4.34
N LEU A 74 -1.99 -4.85 -3.97
CA LEU A 74 -2.92 -5.83 -4.49
C LEU A 74 -3.76 -5.18 -5.58
N ASP A 75 -3.74 -5.76 -6.78
CA ASP A 75 -4.51 -5.30 -7.93
C ASP A 75 -5.45 -6.38 -8.49
N HIS A 76 -6.19 -6.04 -9.54
CA HIS A 76 -7.12 -6.97 -10.19
C HIS A 76 -6.45 -8.20 -10.78
N GLU A 77 -5.22 -8.10 -11.29
CA GLU A 77 -4.55 -9.23 -11.93
C GLU A 77 -4.26 -10.31 -10.87
N GLU A 78 -3.66 -9.90 -9.76
CA GLU A 78 -3.36 -10.82 -8.67
C GLU A 78 -4.62 -11.42 -8.05
N ALA A 79 -5.65 -10.59 -7.83
CA ALA A 79 -6.92 -11.06 -7.29
C ALA A 79 -7.62 -12.07 -8.20
N THR A 80 -7.61 -11.84 -9.52
CA THR A 80 -8.26 -12.72 -10.51
C THR A 80 -7.53 -14.06 -10.64
N ARG A 81 -6.19 -14.08 -10.46
CA ARG A 81 -5.43 -15.35 -10.40
C ARG A 81 -5.89 -16.24 -9.25
N LYS A 82 -6.25 -15.65 -8.10
CA LYS A 82 -6.68 -16.38 -6.90
C LYS A 82 -8.18 -16.71 -6.91
N PHE A 83 -9.01 -15.81 -7.44
CA PHE A 83 -10.47 -15.92 -7.47
C PHE A 83 -11.02 -15.85 -8.91
N SER A 84 -10.61 -16.81 -9.75
CA SER A 84 -10.91 -16.81 -11.19
C SER A 84 -12.40 -16.93 -11.55
N LEU A 85 -13.24 -17.34 -10.61
CA LEU A 85 -14.70 -17.47 -10.79
C LEU A 85 -15.47 -16.17 -10.51
N LEU A 86 -14.82 -15.16 -9.92
CA LEU A 86 -15.44 -13.89 -9.58
C LEU A 86 -15.17 -12.85 -10.66
N SER A 87 -16.00 -11.80 -10.71
CA SER A 87 -15.65 -10.61 -11.49
C SER A 87 -14.34 -10.01 -10.94
N PRO A 88 -13.51 -9.34 -11.76
CA PRO A 88 -12.26 -8.75 -11.28
C PRO A 88 -12.44 -7.78 -10.10
N SER A 89 -13.59 -7.09 -10.03
CA SER A 89 -13.92 -6.20 -8.93
C SER A 89 -14.26 -6.98 -7.66
N ASP A 90 -15.07 -8.02 -7.76
CA ASP A 90 -15.45 -8.85 -6.60
C ASP A 90 -14.28 -9.69 -6.09
N ALA A 91 -13.44 -10.20 -7.00
CA ALA A 91 -12.19 -10.86 -6.68
C ALA A 91 -11.28 -9.95 -5.85
N LEU A 92 -11.11 -8.70 -6.29
CA LEU A 92 -10.28 -7.73 -5.60
C LEU A 92 -10.87 -7.34 -4.24
N LYS A 93 -12.17 -7.04 -4.17
CA LYS A 93 -12.86 -6.75 -2.91
C LYS A 93 -12.74 -7.90 -1.91
N ARG A 94 -12.90 -9.14 -2.40
CA ARG A 94 -12.77 -10.33 -1.56
C ARG A 94 -11.35 -10.49 -1.03
N MET A 95 -10.35 -10.42 -1.92
CA MET A 95 -8.95 -10.56 -1.51
C MET A 95 -8.51 -9.42 -0.61
N ALA A 96 -9.00 -8.20 -0.84
CA ALA A 96 -8.74 -7.05 0.02
C ALA A 96 -9.32 -7.27 1.42
N SER A 97 -10.55 -7.79 1.55
CA SER A 97 -11.14 -8.16 2.85
C SER A 97 -10.27 -9.19 3.56
N ASP A 98 -9.86 -10.26 2.87
CA ASP A 98 -9.02 -11.31 3.45
C ASP A 98 -7.68 -10.72 3.98
N VAL A 99 -7.05 -9.81 3.22
CA VAL A 99 -5.79 -9.14 3.61
C VAL A 99 -5.99 -8.24 4.83
N VAL A 100 -7.05 -7.44 4.83
CA VAL A 100 -7.38 -6.51 5.93
C VAL A 100 -7.69 -7.29 7.20
N GLU A 101 -8.51 -8.34 7.13
CA GLU A 101 -8.86 -9.19 8.27
C GLU A 101 -7.62 -9.85 8.87
N ASP A 102 -6.71 -10.37 8.03
CA ASP A 102 -5.46 -10.97 8.50
C ASP A 102 -4.54 -9.92 9.17
N LEU A 103 -4.44 -8.71 8.61
CA LEU A 103 -3.62 -7.64 9.20
C LEU A 103 -4.22 -7.11 10.50
N GLN A 104 -5.54 -7.02 10.61
CA GLN A 104 -6.23 -6.65 11.84
C GLN A 104 -6.01 -7.69 12.95
N HIS A 105 -6.02 -8.98 12.61
CA HIS A 105 -5.75 -10.04 13.59
C HIS A 105 -4.29 -10.09 14.04
N ASN A 106 -3.35 -9.70 13.18
CA ASN A 106 -1.91 -9.96 13.40
C ASN A 106 -1.06 -8.70 13.64
N GLY A 107 -1.64 -7.48 13.69
CA GLY A 107 -0.83 -6.27 13.81
C GLY A 107 -1.58 -4.98 14.15
N ASN A 108 -0.82 -3.88 14.16
CA ASN A 108 -1.30 -2.52 14.41
C ASN A 108 -1.77 -1.87 13.10
N LEU A 109 -2.90 -2.34 12.56
CA LEU A 109 -3.47 -1.79 11.32
C LEU A 109 -4.21 -0.47 11.57
N ILE A 110 -3.93 0.54 10.76
CA ILE A 110 -4.68 1.80 10.70
C ILE A 110 -5.07 2.07 9.24
N TYR A 111 -6.29 2.58 9.04
CA TYR A 111 -6.74 3.05 7.74
C TYR A 111 -6.24 4.48 7.50
N GLY A 112 -5.66 4.72 6.33
CA GLY A 112 -5.16 6.04 5.97
C GLY A 112 -4.26 5.98 4.74
N THR A 113 -3.80 7.13 4.31
CA THR A 113 -2.88 7.27 3.19
C THR A 113 -1.50 7.64 3.72
N VAL A 114 -0.45 7.06 3.14
CA VAL A 114 0.92 7.54 3.36
C VAL A 114 1.31 8.31 2.10
N PRO A 115 1.49 9.64 2.17
CA PRO A 115 1.99 10.39 1.04
C PRO A 115 3.44 9.96 0.79
N LEU A 116 3.61 9.00 -0.10
CA LEU A 116 4.86 8.70 -0.75
C LEU A 116 5.03 9.75 -1.85
N GLU A 117 6.25 10.18 -2.14
CA GLU A 117 6.46 11.22 -3.17
C GLU A 117 5.67 10.88 -4.44
N PRO A 118 5.02 11.89 -5.06
CA PRO A 118 4.14 11.67 -6.20
C PRO A 118 4.91 10.92 -7.29
N SER A 119 4.29 9.86 -7.80
CA SER A 119 4.84 9.11 -8.90
C SER A 119 5.07 10.04 -10.09
N LEU A 120 6.07 9.73 -10.93
CA LEU A 120 6.36 10.54 -12.13
C LEU A 120 5.11 10.75 -13.01
N GLY A 121 4.20 9.77 -13.06
CA GLY A 121 2.92 9.87 -13.77
C GLY A 121 1.99 10.93 -13.20
N GLU A 122 1.89 11.06 -11.88
CA GLU A 122 1.07 12.08 -11.19
C GLU A 122 1.66 13.48 -11.36
N LEU A 123 3.00 13.60 -11.33
CA LEU A 123 3.69 14.86 -11.62
C LEU A 123 3.48 15.32 -13.07
N LEU A 124 3.28 14.39 -14.00
CA LEU A 124 3.01 14.69 -15.40
C LEU A 124 1.56 15.10 -15.63
N THR A 125 0.60 14.52 -14.90
CA THR A 125 -0.83 14.88 -15.01
C THR A 125 -1.15 16.21 -14.32
N ALA A 126 -0.40 16.59 -13.28
CA ALA A 126 -0.57 17.88 -12.61
C ALA A 126 -0.10 19.10 -13.45
N ARG A 127 0.49 18.87 -14.63
CA ARG A 127 0.99 19.91 -15.55
C ARG A 127 0.17 20.10 -16.82
N SER A 128 -0.90 19.33 -17.01
CA SER A 128 -1.83 19.43 -18.15
C SER A 128 -3.07 20.24 -17.81
#